data_AF-A0A1M6QM08-F1
#
_entry.id   AF-A0A1M6QM08-F1
#
_cell.length_a   1.000
_cell.length_b   1.000
_cell.length_c   1.000
_cell.angle_alpha   90.00
_cell.angle_beta   90.00
_cell.angle_gamma   90.00
#
_symmetry.space_group_name_H-M   'P 1'
#
loop_
_entity.id
_entity.type
_entity.pdbx_description
1 polymer ?
#
loop_
_entity_poly.entity_id
_entity_poly.type
_entity_poly.pdbx_seq_one_letter_code
_entity_poly.pdbx_strand_id
1 'polypeptide(L)'
;MKGGELMIKIEAAQTLTLEDLPSSNGIVYDGYWFYLTAIDEYKIIKCDKSFHQIDCFETCRNYSNLCYDSSEHCFWAAQTGVSSFVFKLNQFFEEIDTIYISIPNVKEDIITGISYNYYSDMLLLTYAKLVVTVKKCSLEKNIIFYSKSQEIIKGAVDILGSFTGYCTSSLQDKIEVYSNSRKFITEVIIPCDLRVVSLCLGCTQKNDNIHIYILAIRENGEQCILNYIATTEQISHHEKCCSNRLNAIASDGARIAHILNKEGEKFREVMSSSNDRDEIISANRAILKTIHKAADIEFDLYNELLEIRECCTFCDD
;
A
#
# COMPACT_ATOMS: atom_id res chain seq x y z
N MET A 1 8.09 -9.83 -27.52
CA MET A 1 6.97 -9.76 -26.56
C MET A 1 6.59 -8.29 -26.42
N LYS A 2 5.34 -7.91 -26.75
CA LYS A 2 4.85 -6.56 -26.46
C LYS A 2 4.41 -6.57 -25.00
N GLY A 3 5.09 -5.82 -24.13
CA GLY A 3 4.67 -5.66 -22.75
C GLY A 3 3.23 -5.14 -22.72
N GLY A 4 2.32 -5.92 -22.14
CA GLY A 4 0.95 -5.48 -21.93
C GLY A 4 0.99 -4.39 -20.86
N GLU A 5 0.61 -3.16 -21.22
CA GLU A 5 0.47 -2.09 -20.23
C GLU A 5 -0.61 -2.48 -19.23
N LEU A 6 -0.29 -2.35 -17.94
CA LEU A 6 -1.23 -2.52 -16.82
C LEU A 6 -2.30 -1.45 -16.98
N MET A 7 -3.54 -1.86 -17.25
CA MET A 7 -4.67 -0.95 -17.38
C MET A 7 -5.46 -0.96 -16.07
N ILE A 8 -5.90 0.21 -15.63
CA ILE A 8 -6.80 0.36 -14.50
C ILE A 8 -8.04 1.11 -14.97
N LYS A 9 -9.20 0.57 -14.62
CA LYS A 9 -10.50 1.19 -14.86
C LYS A 9 -11.06 1.65 -13.53
N ILE A 10 -11.64 2.84 -13.49
CA ILE A 10 -12.29 3.37 -12.29
C ILE A 10 -13.73 3.72 -12.64
N GLU A 11 -14.67 3.19 -11.86
CA GLU A 11 -16.09 3.39 -12.07
C GLU A 11 -16.78 3.84 -10.78
N ALA A 12 -17.76 4.72 -10.89
CA ALA A 12 -18.59 5.11 -9.76
C ALA A 12 -19.47 3.92 -9.33
N ALA A 13 -19.44 3.58 -8.05
CA ALA A 13 -20.22 2.47 -7.50
C ALA A 13 -21.43 2.97 -6.69
N GLN A 14 -21.20 3.90 -5.77
CA GLN A 14 -22.24 4.37 -4.86
C GLN A 14 -21.94 5.76 -4.30
N THR A 15 -22.98 6.53 -3.99
CA THR A 15 -22.90 7.71 -3.14
C THR A 15 -23.62 7.42 -1.83
N LEU A 16 -22.96 7.69 -0.71
CA LEU A 16 -23.47 7.51 0.65
C LEU A 16 -23.60 8.89 1.31
N THR A 17 -24.75 9.19 1.89
CA THR A 17 -24.94 10.42 2.68
C THR A 17 -24.36 10.23 4.07
N LEU A 18 -23.74 11.29 4.61
CA LEU A 18 -23.31 11.32 6.00
C LEU A 18 -24.40 12.04 6.79
N GLU A 19 -25.26 11.27 7.45
CA GLU A 19 -26.32 11.81 8.31
C GLU A 19 -25.81 11.97 9.74
N ASP A 20 -26.16 13.09 10.39
CA ASP A 20 -25.89 13.39 11.80
C ASP A 20 -24.40 13.37 12.22
N LEU A 21 -23.48 13.47 11.27
CA LEU A 21 -22.04 13.60 11.52
C LEU A 21 -21.60 15.06 11.41
N PRO A 22 -20.65 15.52 12.25
CA PRO A 22 -20.08 16.85 12.10
C PRO A 22 -19.27 16.92 10.81
N SER A 23 -19.13 18.15 10.31
CA SER A 23 -18.33 18.40 9.11
C SER A 23 -16.92 17.87 9.31
N SER A 24 -16.42 17.12 8.33
CA SER A 24 -15.14 16.43 8.40
C SER A 24 -14.17 16.87 7.29
N ASN A 25 -12.87 16.87 7.58
CA ASN A 25 -11.80 17.27 6.64
C ASN A 25 -10.97 16.09 6.09
N GLY A 26 -11.08 14.93 6.72
CA GLY A 26 -10.26 13.77 6.41
C GLY A 26 -11.06 12.49 6.57
N ILE A 27 -10.71 11.49 5.76
CA ILE A 27 -11.24 10.13 5.86
C ILE A 27 -10.09 9.14 5.79
N VAL A 28 -10.15 8.08 6.60
CA VAL A 28 -9.25 6.94 6.53
C VAL A 28 -9.99 5.64 6.82
N TYR A 29 -9.50 4.54 6.27
CA TYR A 29 -10.00 3.19 6.51
C TYR A 29 -8.87 2.30 7.03
N ASP A 30 -9.10 1.59 8.14
CA ASP A 30 -8.09 0.71 8.75
C ASP A 30 -8.19 -0.76 8.30
N GLY A 31 -9.10 -1.07 7.38
CA GLY A 31 -9.44 -2.45 6.98
C GLY A 31 -10.75 -2.96 7.58
N TYR A 32 -11.25 -2.32 8.63
CA TYR A 32 -12.47 -2.69 9.35
C TYR A 32 -13.44 -1.51 9.53
N TRP A 33 -12.92 -0.36 9.97
CA TRP A 33 -13.65 0.83 10.36
C TRP A 33 -13.20 2.04 9.55
N PHE A 34 -14.11 3.00 9.41
CA PHE A 34 -13.79 4.32 8.89
C PHE A 34 -13.50 5.27 10.05
N TYR A 35 -12.61 6.23 9.82
CA TYR A 35 -12.35 7.31 10.74
C TYR A 35 -12.39 8.64 10.00
N LEU A 36 -13.05 9.62 10.61
CA LEU A 36 -13.23 10.97 10.07
C LEU A 36 -12.62 11.99 11.03
N THR A 37 -11.86 12.96 10.50
CA THR A 37 -11.38 14.09 11.30
C THR A 37 -12.43 15.20 11.30
N ALA A 38 -12.92 15.59 12.47
CA ALA A 38 -13.93 16.64 12.58
C ALA A 38 -13.30 18.04 12.41
N ILE A 39 -13.92 18.89 11.61
CA ILE A 39 -13.41 20.23 11.29
C ILE A 39 -13.46 21.11 12.53
N ASP A 40 -12.31 21.72 12.87
CA ASP A 40 -12.19 22.64 14.01
C ASP A 40 -12.56 22.05 15.37
N GLU A 41 -12.71 20.73 15.41
CA GLU A 41 -12.92 19.93 16.59
C GLU A 41 -11.65 19.09 16.83
N TYR A 42 -11.25 18.98 18.09
CA TYR A 42 -10.12 18.16 18.50
C TYR A 42 -10.57 16.71 18.61
N LYS A 43 -11.17 16.17 17.53
CA LYS A 43 -11.88 14.90 17.55
C LYS A 43 -11.67 14.07 16.28
N ILE A 44 -11.65 12.76 16.49
CA ILE A 44 -11.70 11.76 15.42
C ILE A 44 -12.90 10.87 15.67
N ILE A 45 -13.73 10.69 14.65
CA ILE A 45 -14.99 9.95 14.72
C ILE A 45 -14.81 8.61 14.04
N LYS A 46 -15.14 7.54 14.75
CA LYS A 46 -15.10 6.18 14.22
C LYS A 46 -16.47 5.76 13.75
N CYS A 47 -16.54 5.23 12.53
CA CYS A 47 -17.77 4.82 11.89
C CYS A 47 -17.72 3.37 11.40
N ASP A 48 -18.91 2.76 11.27
CA ASP A 48 -19.09 1.49 10.59
C ASP A 48 -19.02 1.65 9.05
N LYS A 49 -19.22 0.54 8.33
CA LYS A 49 -19.21 0.52 6.85
C LYS A 49 -20.37 1.27 6.20
N SER A 50 -21.40 1.58 6.97
CA SER A 50 -22.54 2.40 6.57
C SER A 50 -22.39 3.85 7.05
N PHE A 51 -21.22 4.22 7.57
CA PHE A 51 -20.91 5.53 8.12
C PHE A 51 -21.75 5.93 9.34
N HIS A 52 -22.33 4.98 10.08
CA HIS A 52 -22.89 5.29 11.39
C HIS A 52 -21.78 5.45 12.42
N GLN A 53 -21.88 6.50 13.24
CA GLN A 53 -20.95 6.74 14.33
C GLN A 53 -21.01 5.61 15.37
N ILE A 54 -19.84 5.05 15.69
CA ILE A 54 -19.64 4.03 16.72
C ILE A 54 -18.96 4.63 17.94
N ASP A 55 -17.96 5.47 17.72
CA ASP A 55 -17.10 6.00 18.79
C ASP A 55 -16.55 7.38 18.41
N CYS A 56 -16.02 8.11 19.39
CA CYS A 56 -15.42 9.41 19.21
C CYS A 56 -14.23 9.59 20.15
N PHE A 57 -13.09 9.97 19.58
CA PHE A 57 -11.82 10.11 20.26
C PHE A 57 -11.46 11.59 20.34
N GLU A 58 -11.20 12.10 21.54
CA GLU A 58 -10.59 13.41 21.73
C GLU A 58 -9.09 13.34 21.39
N THR A 59 -8.57 14.36 20.74
CA THR A 59 -7.17 14.44 20.31
C THR A 59 -6.49 15.66 20.92
N CYS A 60 -5.16 15.63 21.00
CA CYS A 60 -4.40 16.78 21.48
C CYS A 60 -4.25 17.90 20.42
N ARG A 61 -4.59 17.62 19.16
CA ARG A 61 -4.53 18.56 18.04
C ARG A 61 -5.74 18.39 17.12
N ASN A 62 -6.08 19.48 16.43
CA ASN A 62 -6.98 19.45 15.29
C ASN A 62 -6.23 18.91 14.06
N TYR A 63 -6.46 17.65 13.70
CA TYR A 63 -5.86 17.01 12.53
C TYR A 63 -6.72 17.22 11.30
N SER A 64 -6.09 17.57 10.17
CA SER A 64 -6.78 17.71 8.89
C SER A 64 -6.86 16.41 8.12
N ASN A 65 -5.81 15.57 8.22
CA ASN A 65 -5.68 14.36 7.42
C ASN A 65 -5.14 13.20 8.26
N LEU A 66 -5.56 11.98 7.92
CA LEU A 66 -5.13 10.73 8.53
C LEU A 66 -4.79 9.70 7.46
N CYS A 67 -3.79 8.85 7.71
CA CYS A 67 -3.63 7.59 7.01
C CYS A 67 -3.38 6.47 8.01
N TYR A 68 -3.76 5.24 7.64
CA TYR A 68 -3.50 4.06 8.44
C TYR A 68 -2.25 3.35 7.89
N ASP A 69 -1.29 3.12 8.78
CA ASP A 69 -0.11 2.31 8.51
C ASP A 69 -0.40 0.88 8.97
N SER A 70 -0.67 0.02 8.00
CA SER A 70 -1.00 -1.39 8.26
C SER A 70 0.22 -2.24 8.65
N SER A 71 1.44 -1.76 8.42
CA SER A 71 2.68 -2.45 8.80
C SER A 71 2.96 -2.27 10.29
N GLU A 72 2.79 -1.04 10.78
CA GLU A 72 3.04 -0.69 12.19
C GLU A 72 1.77 -0.64 13.05
N HIS A 73 0.60 -0.90 12.46
CA HIS A 73 -0.71 -0.85 13.10
C HIS A 73 -0.98 0.46 13.84
N CYS A 74 -0.67 1.58 13.19
CA CYS A 74 -0.77 2.92 13.73
C CYS A 74 -1.38 3.89 12.72
N PHE A 75 -1.62 5.13 13.13
CA PHE A 75 -2.07 6.19 12.23
C PHE A 75 -0.97 7.23 12.07
N TRP A 76 -0.89 7.83 10.88
CA TRP A 76 -0.13 9.06 10.67
C TRP A 76 -1.09 10.20 10.38
N ALA A 77 -0.80 11.37 10.94
CA ALA A 77 -1.70 12.51 10.93
C ALA A 77 -0.98 13.79 10.54
N ALA A 78 -1.67 14.64 9.77
CA ALA A 78 -1.25 16.02 9.52
C ALA A 78 -2.12 16.98 10.33
N GLN A 79 -1.49 17.96 10.99
CA GLN A 79 -2.22 18.99 11.73
C GLN A 79 -2.75 20.06 10.78
N THR A 80 -3.96 20.57 11.04
CA THR A 80 -4.55 21.71 10.33
C THR A 80 -3.61 22.92 10.36
N GLY A 81 -3.29 23.45 9.18
CA GLY A 81 -2.45 24.65 9.02
C GLY A 81 -0.94 24.42 9.21
N VAL A 82 -0.48 23.19 9.40
CA VAL A 82 0.94 22.88 9.60
C VAL A 82 1.51 22.15 8.39
N SER A 83 2.64 22.66 7.87
CA SER A 83 3.30 22.16 6.65
C SER A 83 4.43 21.16 6.92
N SER A 84 5.00 21.23 8.12
CA SER A 84 6.35 20.73 8.41
C SER A 84 6.39 19.55 9.37
N PHE A 85 5.25 19.07 9.86
CA PHE A 85 5.19 17.98 10.83
C PHE A 85 4.10 16.99 10.46
N VAL A 86 4.43 15.71 10.63
CA VAL A 86 3.48 14.60 10.56
C VAL A 86 3.62 13.82 11.86
N PHE A 87 2.49 13.51 12.49
CA PHE A 87 2.42 12.93 13.83
C PHE A 87 2.03 11.46 13.73
N LYS A 88 2.71 10.59 14.47
CA LYS A 88 2.35 9.19 14.61
C LYS A 88 1.41 9.04 15.79
N LEU A 89 0.28 8.39 15.58
CA LEU A 89 -0.74 8.13 16.58
C LEU A 89 -0.89 6.63 16.80
N ASN A 90 -1.12 6.21 18.04
CA ASN A 90 -1.50 4.83 18.33
C ASN A 90 -2.98 4.55 17.94
N GLN A 91 -3.47 3.34 18.24
CA GLN A 91 -4.85 2.94 17.93
C GLN A 91 -5.93 3.70 18.71
N PHE A 92 -5.54 4.44 19.74
CA PHE A 92 -6.41 5.29 20.56
C PHE A 92 -6.24 6.78 20.20
N PHE A 93 -5.55 7.09 19.11
CA PHE A 93 -5.26 8.44 18.63
C PHE A 93 -4.40 9.30 19.57
N GLU A 94 -3.59 8.67 20.41
CA GLU A 94 -2.58 9.34 21.23
C GLU A 94 -1.27 9.51 20.44
N GLU A 95 -0.66 10.71 20.49
CA GLU A 95 0.62 10.97 19.84
C GLU A 95 1.75 10.15 20.47
N ILE A 96 2.46 9.38 19.64
CA ILE A 96 3.58 8.53 20.07
C ILE A 96 4.91 8.85 19.37
N ASP A 97 4.88 9.56 18.23
CA ASP A 97 6.08 9.98 17.51
C ASP A 97 5.79 11.16 16.57
N THR A 98 6.82 11.77 15.99
CA THR A 98 6.67 12.88 15.03
C THR A 98 7.82 12.91 14.03
N ILE A 99 7.48 13.14 12.77
CA ILE A 99 8.43 13.35 11.68
C ILE A 99 8.46 14.82 11.27
N TYR A 100 9.66 15.40 11.19
CA TYR A 100 9.89 16.74 10.64
C TYR A 100 10.14 16.73 9.13
N ILE A 101 9.37 17.54 8.41
CA ILE A 101 9.29 17.58 6.96
C ILE A 101 9.65 18.97 6.47
N SER A 102 10.93 19.16 6.16
CA SER A 102 11.39 20.29 5.35
C SER A 102 11.44 19.90 3.87
N ILE A 103 10.69 20.59 3.03
CA ILE A 103 10.76 20.50 1.57
C ILE A 103 11.11 21.88 1.01
N PRO A 104 12.15 22.00 0.15
CA PRO A 104 12.48 23.26 -0.49
C PRO A 104 11.28 23.81 -1.28
N ASN A 105 11.01 25.13 -1.16
CA ASN A 105 9.94 25.84 -1.87
C ASN A 105 8.49 25.55 -1.43
N VAL A 106 8.29 24.85 -0.31
CA VAL A 106 6.95 24.47 0.22
C VAL A 106 6.74 24.98 1.66
N LYS A 107 7.62 25.86 2.17
CA LYS A 107 7.65 26.25 3.60
C LYS A 107 6.31 26.79 4.13
N GLU A 108 5.51 27.41 3.27
CA GLU A 108 4.22 28.02 3.62
C GLU A 108 3.01 27.23 3.08
N ASP A 109 3.22 26.14 2.33
CA ASP A 109 2.13 25.34 1.77
C ASP A 109 1.72 24.26 2.77
N ILE A 110 0.43 24.08 2.97
CA ILE A 110 -0.11 23.13 3.95
C ILE A 110 -0.13 21.73 3.37
N ILE A 111 -0.04 20.72 4.23
CA ILE A 111 -0.27 19.34 3.82
C ILE A 111 -1.76 19.20 3.49
N THR A 112 -2.06 18.89 2.22
CA THR A 112 -3.42 18.70 1.73
C THR A 112 -3.90 17.26 1.87
N GLY A 113 -2.98 16.30 2.03
CA GLY A 113 -3.30 14.89 2.13
C GLY A 113 -2.11 14.05 2.60
N ILE A 114 -2.43 12.92 3.23
CA ILE A 114 -1.48 11.89 3.62
C ILE A 114 -2.03 10.52 3.25
N SER A 115 -1.21 9.68 2.65
CA SER A 115 -1.51 8.26 2.47
C SER A 115 -0.29 7.41 2.78
N TYR A 116 -0.51 6.11 2.97
CA TYR A 116 0.55 5.14 3.21
C TYR A 116 0.63 4.17 2.02
N ASN A 117 1.83 3.99 1.48
CA ASN A 117 2.12 2.96 0.50
C ASN A 117 2.72 1.76 1.24
N TYR A 118 1.93 0.68 1.32
CA TYR A 118 2.30 -0.56 1.99
C TYR A 118 3.50 -1.26 1.36
N TYR A 119 3.61 -1.24 0.03
CA TYR A 119 4.66 -1.97 -0.69
C TYR A 119 6.05 -1.36 -0.48
N SER A 120 6.14 -0.03 -0.54
CA SER A 120 7.42 0.69 -0.35
C SER A 120 7.70 1.12 1.09
N ASP A 121 6.74 0.88 2.00
CA ASP A 121 6.76 1.35 3.38
C ASP A 121 7.03 2.86 3.51
N MET A 122 6.42 3.65 2.61
CA MET A 122 6.58 5.10 2.55
C MET A 122 5.28 5.84 2.81
N LEU A 123 5.40 7.03 3.39
CA LEU A 123 4.31 8.00 3.44
C LEU A 123 4.29 8.79 2.14
N LEU A 124 3.09 8.98 1.60
CA LEU A 124 2.83 9.87 0.48
C LEU A 124 2.17 11.13 1.01
N LEU A 125 2.80 12.27 0.79
CA LEU A 125 2.34 13.57 1.25
C LEU A 125 2.03 14.47 0.07
N THR A 126 0.86 15.09 0.11
CA THR A 126 0.47 16.08 -0.89
C THR A 126 0.47 17.47 -0.30
N TYR A 127 0.91 18.40 -1.14
CA TYR A 127 0.81 19.84 -0.96
C TYR A 127 0.06 20.40 -2.17
N ALA A 128 -0.35 21.67 -2.14
CA ALA A 128 -1.18 22.23 -3.21
C ALA A 128 -0.55 22.07 -4.61
N LYS A 129 0.79 22.09 -4.72
CA LYS A 129 1.49 22.04 -6.01
C LYS A 129 2.38 20.82 -6.23
N LEU A 130 2.56 19.95 -5.25
CA LEU A 130 3.45 18.80 -5.42
C LEU A 130 3.10 17.62 -4.53
N VAL A 131 3.68 16.47 -4.86
CA VAL A 131 3.57 15.23 -4.09
C VAL A 131 4.96 14.69 -3.79
N VAL A 132 5.17 14.27 -2.54
CA VAL A 132 6.43 13.75 -2.02
C VAL A 132 6.21 12.40 -1.36
N THR A 133 7.12 11.46 -1.62
CA THR A 133 7.24 10.26 -0.80
C THR A 133 8.29 10.48 0.29
N VAL A 134 7.99 10.01 1.50
CA VAL A 134 8.84 10.16 2.68
C VAL A 134 9.05 8.79 3.31
N LYS A 135 10.31 8.38 3.44
CA LYS A 135 10.68 7.15 4.16
C LYS A 135 10.68 7.41 5.66
N LYS A 136 9.90 6.63 6.41
CA LYS A 136 9.65 6.82 7.86
C LYS A 136 10.93 6.91 8.68
N CYS A 137 11.87 5.99 8.48
CA CYS A 137 13.07 5.84 9.32
C CYS A 137 14.28 6.69 8.89
N SER A 138 14.46 6.93 7.58
CA SER A 138 15.64 7.63 7.06
C SER A 138 15.39 9.11 6.76
N LEU A 139 14.14 9.55 6.79
CA LEU A 139 13.70 10.88 6.36
C LEU A 139 14.14 11.23 4.93
N GLU A 140 14.44 10.21 4.12
CA GLU A 140 14.68 10.35 2.69
C GLU A 140 13.38 10.77 2.01
N LYS A 141 13.47 11.75 1.11
CA LYS A 141 12.33 12.40 0.49
C LYS A 141 12.52 12.44 -1.01
N ASN A 142 11.51 12.00 -1.75
CA ASN A 142 11.54 12.02 -3.20
C ASN A 142 10.31 12.75 -3.72
N ILE A 143 10.52 13.83 -4.48
CA ILE A 143 9.42 14.53 -5.14
C ILE A 143 9.03 13.71 -6.38
N ILE A 144 7.79 13.23 -6.38
CA ILE A 144 7.31 12.34 -7.44
C ILE A 144 6.44 13.05 -8.46
N PHE A 145 5.80 14.16 -8.10
CA PHE A 145 4.88 14.86 -8.97
C PHE A 145 4.84 16.36 -8.68
N TYR A 146 4.69 17.15 -9.74
CA TYR A 146 4.40 18.59 -9.70
C TYR A 146 3.11 18.85 -10.47
N SER A 147 2.20 19.59 -9.85
CA SER A 147 0.96 20.01 -10.49
C SER A 147 1.23 21.03 -11.61
N LYS A 148 0.36 21.03 -12.63
CA LYS A 148 0.38 22.04 -13.69
C LYS A 148 0.00 23.41 -13.10
N SER A 149 0.37 24.49 -13.79
CA SER A 149 0.40 25.87 -13.26
C SER A 149 -0.93 26.41 -12.66
N GLN A 150 -2.07 25.74 -12.83
CA GLN A 150 -3.37 26.17 -12.29
C GLN A 150 -4.11 25.14 -11.43
N GLU A 151 -3.66 23.87 -11.40
CA GLU A 151 -4.33 22.82 -10.62
C GLU A 151 -3.84 22.81 -9.17
N ILE A 152 -4.72 22.48 -8.23
CA ILE A 152 -4.40 22.28 -6.81
C ILE A 152 -4.58 20.80 -6.48
N ILE A 153 -3.57 20.19 -5.87
CA ILE A 153 -3.65 18.80 -5.42
C ILE A 153 -4.35 18.77 -4.05
N LYS A 154 -5.46 18.04 -3.97
CA LYS A 154 -6.28 17.88 -2.76
C LYS A 154 -5.91 16.65 -1.95
N GLY A 155 -5.27 15.66 -2.57
CA GLY A 155 -4.87 14.43 -1.92
C GLY A 155 -4.30 13.46 -2.95
N ALA A 156 -3.65 12.42 -2.46
CA ALA A 156 -3.19 11.33 -3.29
C ALA A 156 -3.30 10.02 -2.53
N VAL A 157 -3.46 8.93 -3.27
CA VAL A 157 -3.49 7.57 -2.74
C VAL A 157 -2.67 6.64 -3.61
N ASP A 158 -2.04 5.66 -2.97
CA ASP A 158 -1.28 4.60 -3.64
C ASP A 158 -2.16 3.39 -3.93
N ILE A 159 -2.43 3.12 -5.20
CA ILE A 159 -3.31 2.04 -5.64
C ILE A 159 -2.45 0.82 -6.00
N LEU A 160 -2.46 -0.17 -5.10
CA LEU A 160 -1.74 -1.45 -5.25
C LEU A 160 -0.22 -1.32 -5.50
N GLY A 161 0.43 -0.26 -5.02
CA GLY A 161 1.86 -0.04 -5.24
C GLY A 161 2.26 0.12 -6.71
N SER A 162 1.30 0.15 -7.64
CA SER A 162 1.52 0.13 -9.10
C SER A 162 1.02 1.41 -9.77
N PHE A 163 0.06 2.07 -9.13
CA PHE A 163 -0.52 3.32 -9.59
C PHE A 163 -0.63 4.32 -8.45
N THR A 164 -0.62 5.60 -8.80
CA THR A 164 -0.93 6.69 -7.86
C THR A 164 -2.12 7.47 -8.40
N GLY A 165 -3.17 7.58 -7.59
CA GLY A 165 -4.32 8.42 -7.86
C GLY A 165 -4.15 9.77 -7.19
N TYR A 166 -4.19 10.85 -7.97
CA TYR A 166 -4.14 12.23 -7.47
C TYR A 166 -5.49 12.88 -7.64
N CYS A 167 -6.02 13.49 -6.58
CA CYS A 167 -7.15 14.39 -6.73
C CYS A 167 -6.65 15.79 -7.04
N THR A 168 -7.01 16.31 -8.21
CA THR A 168 -6.68 17.66 -8.63
C THR A 168 -7.94 18.51 -8.79
N SER A 169 -7.81 19.78 -8.42
CA SER A 169 -8.88 20.76 -8.39
C SER A 169 -8.51 21.96 -9.26
N SER A 170 -9.35 22.27 -10.24
CA SER A 170 -9.25 23.49 -11.05
C SER A 170 -10.63 24.13 -11.17
N LEU A 171 -11.26 24.06 -12.34
CA LEU A 171 -12.69 24.39 -12.54
C LEU A 171 -13.60 23.28 -12.02
N GLN A 172 -13.15 22.04 -12.14
CA GLN A 172 -13.84 20.83 -11.71
C GLN A 172 -12.83 19.89 -11.06
N ASP A 173 -13.27 19.18 -10.03
CA ASP A 173 -12.42 18.21 -9.35
C ASP A 173 -12.36 16.92 -10.16
N LYS A 174 -11.18 16.30 -10.22
CA LYS A 174 -10.95 15.03 -10.92
C LYS A 174 -9.95 14.18 -10.16
N ILE A 175 -10.00 12.87 -10.39
CA ILE A 175 -8.97 11.93 -9.98
C ILE A 175 -8.19 11.53 -11.22
N GLU A 176 -6.90 11.86 -11.25
CA GLU A 176 -5.97 11.45 -12.30
C GLU A 176 -5.13 10.28 -11.80
N VAL A 177 -5.05 9.21 -12.57
CA VAL A 177 -4.30 8.01 -12.21
C VAL A 177 -3.08 7.88 -13.10
N TYR A 178 -1.93 7.69 -12.47
CA TYR A 178 -0.65 7.50 -13.13
C TYR A 178 -0.05 6.17 -12.73
N SER A 179 0.72 5.54 -13.63
CA SER A 179 1.57 4.42 -13.29
C SER A 179 2.78 4.85 -12.45
N ASN A 180 3.48 3.90 -11.84
CA ASN A 180 4.79 4.13 -11.20
C ASN A 180 5.83 4.78 -12.11
N SER A 181 5.77 4.50 -13.42
CA SER A 181 6.59 5.17 -14.44
C SER A 181 6.14 6.61 -14.76
N ARG A 182 5.20 7.16 -13.96
CA ARG A 182 4.61 8.50 -14.08
C ARG A 182 3.90 8.73 -15.42
N LYS A 183 3.45 7.65 -16.07
CA LYS A 183 2.63 7.74 -17.28
C LYS A 183 1.18 7.90 -16.86
N PHE A 184 0.48 8.89 -17.43
CA PHE A 184 -0.96 9.03 -17.26
C PHE A 184 -1.70 7.81 -17.81
N ILE A 185 -2.63 7.26 -17.05
CA ILE A 185 -3.40 6.05 -17.40
C ILE A 185 -4.85 6.40 -17.68
N THR A 186 -5.52 7.03 -16.71
CA THR A 186 -6.93 7.40 -16.82
C THR A 186 -7.26 8.57 -15.90
N GLU A 187 -8.42 9.18 -16.12
CA GLU A 187 -8.98 10.18 -15.20
C GLU A 187 -10.47 9.92 -14.97
N VAL A 188 -10.95 10.36 -13.81
CA VAL A 188 -12.35 10.35 -13.45
C VAL A 188 -12.76 11.75 -13.03
N ILE A 189 -13.78 12.27 -13.69
CA ILE A 189 -14.32 13.59 -13.41
C ILE A 189 -15.35 13.48 -12.26
N ILE A 190 -15.21 14.32 -11.24
CA ILE A 190 -16.15 14.41 -10.13
C ILE A 190 -17.32 15.32 -10.55
N PRO A 191 -18.59 15.00 -10.22
CA PRO A 191 -19.73 15.85 -10.55
C PRO A 191 -19.54 17.32 -10.12
N CYS A 192 -19.98 18.27 -10.95
CA CYS A 192 -19.69 19.70 -10.77
C CYS A 192 -20.23 20.29 -9.46
N ASP A 193 -21.31 19.70 -8.92
CA ASP A 193 -21.96 20.10 -7.67
C ASP A 193 -21.22 19.60 -6.41
N LEU A 194 -20.13 18.86 -6.59
CA LEU A 194 -19.34 18.25 -5.53
C LEU A 194 -17.90 18.76 -5.55
N ARG A 195 -17.37 19.02 -4.35
CA ARG A 195 -15.96 19.34 -4.13
C ARG A 195 -15.31 18.27 -3.27
N VAL A 196 -14.17 17.75 -3.72
CA VAL A 196 -13.40 16.75 -3.00
C VAL A 196 -12.66 17.40 -1.85
N VAL A 197 -12.82 16.79 -0.67
CA VAL A 197 -12.15 17.19 0.57
C VAL A 197 -10.96 16.29 0.82
N SER A 198 -11.20 14.98 0.80
CA SER A 198 -10.19 13.96 1.11
C SER A 198 -10.54 12.66 0.40
N LEU A 199 -9.56 11.76 0.29
CA LEU A 199 -9.77 10.43 -0.25
C LEU A 199 -8.93 9.41 0.50
N CYS A 200 -9.44 8.19 0.61
CA CYS A 200 -8.70 7.05 1.13
C CYS A 200 -9.00 5.79 0.31
N LEU A 201 -8.15 4.79 0.47
CA LEU A 201 -8.36 3.48 -0.13
C LEU A 201 -8.95 2.52 0.88
N GLY A 202 -9.94 1.75 0.44
CA GLY A 202 -10.35 0.52 1.08
C GLY A 202 -9.98 -0.66 0.21
N CYS A 203 -9.00 -1.44 0.64
CA CYS A 203 -8.76 -2.75 0.07
C CYS A 203 -9.49 -3.78 0.94
N THR A 204 -10.46 -4.48 0.37
CA THR A 204 -11.04 -5.64 1.04
C THR A 204 -10.27 -6.88 0.59
N GLN A 205 -9.68 -7.63 1.53
CA GLN A 205 -8.91 -8.86 1.24
C GLN A 205 -9.68 -9.96 0.48
N LYS A 206 -10.97 -9.78 0.19
CA LYS A 206 -11.86 -10.81 -0.37
C LYS A 206 -12.25 -10.60 -1.83
N ASN A 207 -12.14 -9.39 -2.37
CA ASN A 207 -12.52 -9.07 -3.74
C ASN A 207 -11.39 -8.29 -4.38
N ASP A 208 -11.02 -8.61 -5.63
CA ASP A 208 -10.03 -7.91 -6.46
C ASP A 208 -10.41 -6.45 -6.80
N ASN A 209 -11.46 -5.93 -6.14
CA ASN A 209 -11.96 -4.58 -6.31
C ASN A 209 -11.34 -3.68 -5.23
N ILE A 210 -10.59 -2.68 -5.69
CA ILE A 210 -10.06 -1.65 -4.81
C ILE A 210 -11.11 -0.55 -4.71
N HIS A 211 -11.52 -0.21 -3.50
CA HIS A 211 -12.44 0.90 -3.27
C HIS A 211 -11.65 2.19 -3.05
N ILE A 212 -12.01 3.24 -3.77
CA ILE A 212 -11.57 4.60 -3.54
C ILE A 212 -12.76 5.33 -2.91
N TYR A 213 -12.65 5.63 -1.62
CA TYR A 213 -13.64 6.42 -0.90
C TYR A 213 -13.23 7.87 -0.92
N ILE A 214 -14.14 8.74 -1.35
CA ILE A 214 -13.91 10.16 -1.49
C ILE A 214 -14.89 10.89 -0.58
N LEU A 215 -14.37 11.63 0.38
CA LEU A 215 -15.16 12.58 1.15
C LEU A 215 -15.36 13.84 0.29
N ALA A 216 -16.61 14.16 0.01
CA ALA A 216 -16.99 15.30 -0.81
C ALA A 216 -18.05 16.18 -0.12
N ILE A 217 -18.04 17.47 -0.44
CA ILE A 217 -19.00 18.48 0.02
C ILE A 217 -19.80 19.00 -1.17
N ARG A 218 -21.12 19.10 -0.99
CA ARG A 218 -22.05 19.74 -1.93
C ARG A 218 -22.04 21.26 -1.79
N GLU A 219 -22.54 21.98 -2.79
CA GLU A 219 -22.67 23.45 -2.74
C GLU A 219 -23.50 23.96 -1.54
N ASN A 220 -24.47 23.16 -1.07
CA ASN A 220 -25.28 23.47 0.11
C ASN A 220 -24.57 23.18 1.45
N GLY A 221 -23.34 22.65 1.44
CA GLY A 221 -22.55 22.30 2.62
C GLY A 221 -22.72 20.86 3.11
N GLU A 222 -23.64 20.08 2.53
CA GLU A 222 -23.84 18.67 2.92
C GLU A 222 -22.66 17.79 2.51
N GLN A 223 -22.29 16.86 3.38
CA GLN A 223 -21.19 15.91 3.10
C GLN A 223 -21.72 14.56 2.63
N CYS A 224 -20.97 13.96 1.71
CA CYS A 224 -21.22 12.61 1.24
C CYS A 224 -19.92 11.87 0.96
N ILE A 225 -20.01 10.55 0.93
CA ILE A 225 -18.93 9.66 0.50
C ILE A 225 -19.25 9.15 -0.90
N LEU A 226 -18.36 9.41 -1.84
CA LEU A 226 -18.37 8.76 -3.15
C LEU A 226 -17.50 7.52 -3.07
N ASN A 227 -18.06 6.38 -3.46
CA ASN A 227 -17.35 5.12 -3.58
C ASN A 227 -17.10 4.85 -5.06
N TYR A 228 -15.83 4.84 -5.45
CA TYR A 228 -15.38 4.39 -6.76
C TYR A 228 -14.71 3.05 -6.63
N ILE A 229 -14.94 2.17 -7.60
CA ILE A 229 -14.25 0.89 -7.69
C ILE A 229 -13.19 1.02 -8.76
N ALA A 230 -11.94 0.78 -8.36
CA ALA A 230 -10.83 0.59 -9.28
C ALA A 230 -10.63 -0.91 -9.52
N THR A 231 -10.72 -1.31 -10.79
CA THR A 231 -10.42 -2.65 -11.25
C THR A 231 -9.17 -2.61 -12.11
N THR A 232 -8.18 -3.42 -11.76
CA THR A 232 -7.01 -3.61 -12.62
C THR A 232 -7.37 -4.60 -13.71
N GLU A 233 -7.49 -4.11 -14.94
CA GLU A 233 -7.52 -4.96 -16.11
C GLU A 233 -6.09 -5.39 -16.41
N GLN A 234 -5.62 -6.40 -15.69
CA GLN A 234 -4.53 -7.23 -16.18
C GLN A 234 -5.08 -8.61 -16.55
N ILE A 235 -4.99 -8.87 -17.85
CA ILE A 235 -5.10 -10.18 -18.48
C ILE A 235 -4.50 -11.22 -17.54
N SER A 236 -5.30 -12.25 -17.26
CA SER A 236 -5.05 -13.51 -16.53
C SER A 236 -3.81 -14.33 -16.96
N HIS A 237 -2.80 -13.68 -17.54
CA HIS A 237 -1.57 -14.27 -18.06
C HIS A 237 -0.31 -13.78 -17.32
N HIS A 238 -0.28 -12.59 -16.71
CA HIS A 238 0.96 -12.10 -16.07
C HIS A 238 1.18 -12.57 -14.63
N GLU A 239 0.13 -12.59 -13.80
CA GLU A 239 0.17 -13.30 -12.51
C GLU A 239 0.42 -14.80 -12.72
N LYS A 240 -0.06 -15.38 -13.83
CA LYS A 240 0.20 -16.77 -14.20
C LYS A 240 1.62 -17.04 -14.71
N CYS A 241 2.38 -16.02 -15.12
CA CYS A 241 3.71 -16.19 -15.70
C CYS A 241 4.77 -16.39 -14.61
N CYS A 242 4.83 -15.46 -13.64
CA CYS A 242 5.81 -15.51 -12.55
C CYS A 242 5.31 -16.42 -11.39
N SER A 243 4.01 -16.52 -11.09
CA SER A 243 3.53 -17.37 -9.97
C SER A 243 3.68 -18.88 -10.22
N ASN A 244 3.47 -19.38 -11.44
CA ASN A 244 3.65 -20.80 -11.73
C ASN A 244 5.12 -21.22 -11.63
N ARG A 245 6.05 -20.36 -12.08
CA ARG A 245 7.49 -20.60 -11.95
C ARG A 245 7.95 -20.48 -10.50
N LEU A 246 7.49 -19.47 -9.75
CA LEU A 246 7.78 -19.33 -8.32
C LEU A 246 7.22 -20.50 -7.51
N ASN A 247 5.99 -20.96 -7.81
CA ASN A 247 5.41 -22.14 -7.17
C ASN A 247 6.18 -23.42 -7.53
N ALA A 248 6.68 -23.54 -8.77
CA ALA A 248 7.55 -24.66 -9.17
C ALA A 248 8.87 -24.63 -8.40
N ILE A 249 9.53 -23.47 -8.31
CA ILE A 249 10.77 -23.27 -7.54
C ILE A 249 10.55 -23.58 -6.06
N ALA A 250 9.47 -23.08 -5.46
CA ALA A 250 9.12 -23.38 -4.07
C ALA A 250 8.85 -24.88 -3.84
N SER A 251 8.15 -25.53 -4.78
CA SER A 251 7.90 -26.97 -4.74
C SER A 251 9.20 -27.78 -4.86
N ASP A 252 10.12 -27.38 -5.73
CA ASP A 252 11.41 -28.05 -5.87
C ASP A 252 12.33 -27.81 -4.66
N GLY A 253 12.34 -26.60 -4.09
CA GLY A 253 13.02 -26.31 -2.82
C GLY A 253 12.49 -27.19 -1.67
N ALA A 254 11.17 -27.32 -1.55
CA ALA A 254 10.55 -28.21 -0.56
C ALA A 254 10.91 -29.69 -0.80
N ARG A 255 10.97 -30.13 -2.07
CA ARG A 255 11.38 -31.48 -2.45
C ARG A 255 12.83 -31.77 -2.05
N ILE A 256 13.76 -30.84 -2.26
CA ILE A 256 15.16 -30.98 -1.85
C ILE A 256 15.27 -31.09 -0.33
N ALA A 257 14.61 -30.21 0.42
CA ALA A 257 14.59 -30.25 1.88
C ALA A 257 14.08 -31.60 2.41
N HIS A 258 13.02 -32.14 1.81
CA HIS A 258 12.50 -33.46 2.15
C HIS A 258 13.50 -34.58 1.85
N ILE A 259 14.19 -34.54 0.70
CA ILE A 259 15.23 -35.53 0.34
C ILE A 259 16.39 -35.49 1.34
N LEU A 260 16.89 -34.29 1.68
CA LEU A 260 17.99 -34.12 2.63
C LEU A 260 17.60 -34.60 4.03
N ASN A 261 16.39 -34.30 4.49
CA ASN A 261 15.89 -34.80 5.77
C ASN A 261 15.83 -36.33 5.79
N LYS A 262 15.28 -36.96 4.74
CA LYS A 262 15.16 -38.41 4.64
C LYS A 262 16.52 -39.11 4.58
N GLU A 263 17.49 -38.58 3.83
CA GLU A 263 18.84 -39.14 3.80
C GLU A 263 19.58 -38.89 5.13
N GLY A 264 19.36 -37.76 5.79
CA GLY A 264 19.90 -37.48 7.13
C GLY A 264 19.33 -38.40 8.21
N GLU A 265 18.07 -38.84 8.09
CA GLU A 265 17.49 -39.87 8.96
C GLU A 265 18.13 -41.23 8.74
N LYS A 266 18.28 -41.68 7.48
CA LYS A 266 18.96 -42.94 7.17
C LYS A 266 20.39 -42.97 7.68
N PHE A 267 21.13 -41.86 7.52
CA PHE A 267 22.49 -41.77 8.03
C PHE A 267 22.52 -41.86 9.56
N ARG A 268 21.60 -41.18 10.26
CA ARG A 268 21.45 -41.30 11.72
C ARG A 268 21.14 -42.73 12.15
N GLU A 269 20.29 -43.44 11.42
CA GLU A 269 19.96 -44.83 11.70
C GLU A 269 21.20 -45.71 11.59
N VAL A 270 21.94 -45.65 10.47
CA VAL A 270 23.20 -46.40 10.28
C VAL A 270 24.23 -46.09 11.37
N MET A 271 24.38 -44.82 11.75
CA MET A 271 25.28 -44.40 12.83
C MET A 271 24.87 -44.92 14.21
N SER A 272 23.57 -45.19 14.42
CA SER A 272 23.03 -45.68 15.69
C SER A 272 22.99 -47.21 15.80
N SER A 273 22.92 -47.91 14.67
CA SER A 273 22.70 -49.37 14.62
C SER A 273 23.88 -50.17 14.11
N SER A 274 24.83 -49.57 13.39
CA SER A 274 25.98 -50.26 12.81
C SER A 274 27.28 -49.96 13.56
N ASN A 275 28.05 -51.01 13.84
CA ASN A 275 29.45 -50.92 14.28
C ASN A 275 30.43 -51.25 13.14
N ASP A 276 29.92 -51.45 11.92
CA ASP A 276 30.74 -51.71 10.74
C ASP A 276 31.25 -50.39 10.15
N ARG A 277 32.57 -50.24 10.17
CA ARG A 277 33.26 -49.06 9.64
C ARG A 277 33.01 -48.87 8.15
N ASP A 278 32.93 -49.94 7.37
CA ASP A 278 32.75 -49.86 5.93
C ASP A 278 31.32 -49.44 5.57
N GLU A 279 30.34 -49.87 6.36
CA GLU A 279 28.94 -49.47 6.23
C GLU A 279 28.74 -47.98 6.55
N ILE A 280 29.36 -47.49 7.62
CA ILE A 280 29.35 -46.05 7.98
C ILE A 280 30.02 -45.20 6.89
N ILE A 281 31.17 -45.63 6.37
CA ILE A 281 31.87 -44.93 5.28
C ILE A 281 31.01 -44.90 4.01
N SER A 282 30.33 -46.00 3.69
CA SER A 282 29.43 -46.10 2.54
C SER A 282 28.24 -45.14 2.68
N ALA A 283 27.59 -45.10 3.85
CA ALA A 283 26.49 -44.18 4.14
C ALA A 283 26.95 -42.70 4.08
N ASN A 284 28.14 -42.39 4.57
CA ASN A 284 28.71 -41.04 4.48
C ASN A 284 29.00 -40.62 3.02
N ARG A 285 29.46 -41.54 2.17
CA ARG A 285 29.61 -41.24 0.73
C ARG A 285 28.26 -41.00 0.06
N ALA A 286 27.23 -41.74 0.45
CA ALA A 286 25.88 -41.57 -0.09
C ALA A 286 25.29 -40.20 0.29
N ILE A 287 25.40 -39.77 1.55
CA ILE A 287 24.90 -38.47 1.99
C ILE A 287 25.65 -37.31 1.33
N LEU A 288 26.98 -37.41 1.22
CA LEU A 288 27.79 -36.40 0.52
C LEU A 288 27.38 -36.26 -0.95
N LYS A 289 27.13 -37.38 -1.64
CA LYS A 289 26.64 -37.36 -3.02
C LYS A 289 25.26 -36.69 -3.14
N THR A 290 24.37 -36.90 -2.16
CA THR A 290 23.07 -36.23 -2.12
C THR A 290 23.20 -34.74 -1.86
N ILE A 291 24.09 -34.32 -0.94
CA ILE A 291 24.37 -32.91 -0.65
C ILE A 291 24.89 -32.20 -1.90
N HIS A 292 25.84 -32.79 -2.63
CA HIS A 292 26.35 -32.21 -3.87
C HIS A 292 25.23 -32.01 -4.91
N LYS A 293 24.38 -33.02 -5.11
CA LYS A 293 23.24 -32.90 -6.02
C LYS A 293 22.22 -31.84 -5.58
N ALA A 294 21.99 -31.71 -4.27
CA ALA A 294 21.11 -30.70 -3.73
C ALA A 294 21.65 -29.30 -4.00
N ALA A 295 22.96 -29.09 -3.80
CA ALA A 295 23.63 -27.83 -4.09
C ALA A 295 23.58 -27.46 -5.58
N ASP A 296 23.76 -28.44 -6.48
CA ASP A 296 23.64 -28.21 -7.93
C ASP A 296 22.22 -27.73 -8.29
N ILE A 297 21.19 -28.39 -7.76
CA ILE A 297 19.79 -28.01 -8.02
C ILE A 297 19.47 -26.65 -7.37
N GLU A 298 19.96 -26.37 -6.17
CA GLU A 298 19.77 -25.07 -5.51
C GLU A 298 20.40 -23.93 -6.32
N PHE A 299 21.57 -24.19 -6.91
CA PHE A 299 22.20 -23.26 -7.83
C PHE A 299 21.36 -23.02 -9.10
N ASP A 300 20.80 -24.08 -9.69
CA ASP A 300 19.91 -23.96 -10.84
C ASP A 300 18.63 -23.17 -10.49
N LEU A 301 18.01 -23.44 -9.34
CA LEU A 301 16.84 -22.70 -8.84
C LEU A 301 17.16 -21.23 -8.57
N TYR A 302 18.35 -20.94 -8.02
CA TYR A 302 18.83 -19.57 -7.80
C TYR A 302 19.01 -18.82 -9.12
N ASN A 303 19.58 -19.46 -10.15
CA ASN A 303 19.69 -18.86 -11.48
C ASN A 303 18.30 -18.62 -12.10
N GLU A 304 17.37 -19.56 -11.92
CA GLU A 304 15.99 -19.37 -12.39
C GLU A 304 15.30 -18.19 -11.69
N LEU A 305 15.54 -18.01 -10.38
CA LEU A 305 15.07 -16.84 -9.64
C LEU A 305 15.66 -15.54 -10.17
N LEU A 306 16.96 -15.51 -10.53
CA LEU A 306 17.59 -14.35 -11.15
C LEU A 306 16.96 -14.01 -12.51
N GLU A 307 16.69 -15.01 -13.34
CA GLU A 307 16.01 -14.79 -14.63
C GLU A 307 14.58 -14.25 -14.45
N ILE A 308 13.86 -14.74 -13.43
CA ILE A 308 12.53 -14.21 -13.08
C ILE A 308 12.63 -12.76 -12.62
N ARG A 309 13.64 -12.43 -11.80
CA ARG A 309 13.92 -11.08 -11.32
C ARG A 309 14.20 -10.10 -12.46
N GLU A 310 14.93 -10.53 -13.48
CA GLU A 310 15.19 -9.71 -14.68
C GLU A 310 13.94 -9.53 -15.57
N CYS A 311 13.01 -10.48 -15.57
CA CYS A 311 11.79 -10.44 -16.38
C CYS A 311 10.62 -9.70 -15.70
N CYS A 312 10.56 -9.69 -14.37
CA CYS A 312 9.47 -9.15 -13.56
C CYS A 312 10.07 -8.04 -12.65
N THR A 313 9.95 -6.75 -13.00
CA THR A 313 10.34 -5.59 -12.13
C THR A 313 9.53 -5.49 -10.83
N PHE A 314 8.68 -6.49 -10.57
CA PHE A 314 7.80 -6.63 -9.41
C PHE A 314 8.42 -7.52 -8.32
N CYS A 315 9.56 -8.18 -8.59
CA CYS A 315 10.19 -9.14 -7.68
C CYS A 315 11.50 -8.61 -7.06
N ASP A 316 11.65 -7.28 -6.99
CA ASP A 316 12.77 -6.65 -6.27
C ASP A 316 12.51 -6.45 -4.76
N ASP A 317 11.38 -6.95 -4.25
CA ASP A 317 11.06 -7.04 -2.81
C ASP A 317 10.93 -8.50 -2.36
#